data_AF-A0A9R1FBU1-F1
#
_entry.id   AF-A0A9R1FBU1-F1
#
_cell.length_a   1.000
_cell.length_b   1.000
_cell.length_c   1.000
_cell.angle_alpha   90.00
_cell.angle_beta   90.00
_cell.angle_gamma   90.00
#
_symmetry.space_group_name_H-M   'P 1'
#
loop_
_entity.id
_entity.type
_entity.pdbx_description
1 polymer ?
#
loop_
_entity_poly.entity_id
_entity_poly.type
_entity_poly.pdbx_seq_one_letter_code
_entity_poly.pdbx_strand_id
1 'polypeptide(L)'
;MGGDGDVPSRLESILTDTSAPLAERAWAAGAVELRLLARLAAPAVVVYMINYVMSMSTQIFSGHLGNLELAAASLGNTGVQTFAYGLMLGMGSAVETLCGQAYGAHKYDMLGIYLQRSIILLGLTGIPLAVMYAFSEPLLLLMGQSPEIAHAASIFVYGLIPQIFAYAVNFPIQKFLQAQSIVLPSAYISTATLVLHVMLSWVLMYKVSLGLLGASLVLSVSWWIIVGAQFVYIVVSPTCRHTWTGFSWQAFSGLPSFFKLSAASAVMLCLETWYFQVLVIIAGLLPNPEIALDSLSVCMTIYGWVFMISVGFNAAASVRVSNELGAGNPKSAFFSVWVVTGLSATISTILAVVILCLRNHISYLFTDGEAVSDAVADLCPLLAVTLVLGGIQPVLTGVAVGCGWQQFVAYVNVGSYYVVGVPLGVVLGFFFNLGAKGIWGGLIGGTALQTAILLWVTIRTDWTKEVEEAQKRLNNWDEKKEPLLAGFKDNNK
;
A
#
# COMPACT_ATOMS: atom_id res chain seq x y z
N MET A 1 -19.61 -19.98 27.23
CA MET A 1 -20.28 -18.68 27.43
C MET A 1 -20.70 -18.25 26.03
N GLY A 2 -21.93 -18.35 25.56
CA GLY A 2 -23.21 -18.18 26.22
C GLY A 2 -23.78 -16.80 25.86
N GLY A 3 -24.32 -16.67 24.64
CA GLY A 3 -25.25 -15.62 24.22
C GLY A 3 -24.77 -14.16 24.25
N ASP A 4 -24.03 -13.73 23.22
CA ASP A 4 -24.09 -12.34 22.74
C ASP A 4 -24.75 -12.40 21.34
N GLY A 5 -26.07 -12.27 21.29
CA GLY A 5 -26.76 -11.96 20.04
C GLY A 5 -26.51 -10.49 19.69
N ASP A 6 -26.18 -10.20 18.44
CA ASP A 6 -26.15 -8.88 17.77
C ASP A 6 -26.18 -7.66 18.70
N VAL A 7 -25.15 -7.49 19.55
CA VAL A 7 -24.97 -6.23 20.27
C VAL A 7 -24.23 -5.30 19.31
N PRO A 8 -24.87 -4.21 18.83
CA PRO A 8 -24.21 -3.28 17.93
C PRO A 8 -22.93 -2.75 18.57
N SER A 9 -21.90 -2.47 17.77
CA SER A 9 -20.67 -1.90 18.31
C SER A 9 -21.00 -0.64 19.12
N ARG A 10 -20.17 -0.28 20.11
CA ARG A 10 -20.38 0.95 20.90
C ARG A 10 -20.58 2.17 19.98
N LEU A 11 -19.87 2.21 18.85
CA LEU A 11 -20.02 3.26 17.85
C LEU A 11 -21.41 3.21 17.20
N GLU A 12 -21.87 2.04 16.77
CA GLU A 12 -23.19 1.86 16.16
C GLU A 12 -24.31 2.24 17.14
N SER A 13 -24.18 1.86 18.41
CA SER A 13 -25.15 2.22 19.46
C SER A 13 -25.32 3.74 19.62
N ILE A 14 -24.21 4.49 19.65
CA ILE A 14 -24.24 5.97 19.72
C ILE A 14 -24.84 6.56 18.43
N LEU A 15 -24.49 6.00 17.28
CA LEU A 15 -24.98 6.47 15.98
C LEU A 15 -26.42 6.03 15.67
N THR A 16 -27.01 5.13 16.46
CA THR A 16 -28.40 4.69 16.30
C THR A 16 -29.34 5.31 17.32
N ASP A 17 -28.82 5.78 18.45
CA ASP A 17 -29.59 6.43 19.51
C ASP A 17 -30.34 7.67 18.98
N THR A 18 -31.66 7.57 18.84
CA THR A 18 -32.52 8.68 18.39
C THR A 18 -32.91 9.63 19.52
N SER A 19 -32.57 9.31 20.77
CA SER A 19 -32.91 10.13 21.93
C SER A 19 -31.97 11.33 22.11
N ALA A 20 -30.72 11.23 21.66
CA ALA A 20 -29.74 12.31 21.71
C ALA A 20 -29.70 13.17 20.42
N PRO A 21 -29.41 14.47 20.52
CA PRO A 21 -29.19 15.33 19.36
C PRO A 21 -28.06 14.83 18.45
N LEU A 22 -28.16 15.08 17.14
CA LEU A 22 -27.18 14.63 16.15
C LEU A 22 -25.75 15.11 16.47
N ALA A 23 -25.60 16.37 16.91
CA ALA A 23 -24.31 16.96 17.23
C ALA A 23 -23.62 16.26 18.42
N GLU A 24 -24.38 15.92 19.46
CA GLU A 24 -23.87 15.20 20.63
C GLU A 24 -23.41 13.79 20.26
N ARG A 25 -24.23 13.08 19.45
CA ARG A 25 -23.88 11.75 18.93
C ARG A 25 -22.65 11.79 18.05
N ALA A 26 -22.56 12.77 17.13
CA ALA A 26 -21.40 12.92 16.26
C ALA A 26 -20.12 13.19 17.05
N TRP A 27 -20.18 13.99 18.12
CA TRP A 27 -19.04 14.27 18.97
C TRP A 27 -18.60 13.04 19.78
N ALA A 28 -19.54 12.35 20.42
CA ALA A 28 -19.27 11.12 21.17
C ALA A 28 -18.74 10.00 20.26
N ALA A 29 -19.37 9.80 19.09
CA ALA A 29 -18.93 8.86 18.07
C ALA A 29 -17.54 9.21 17.54
N GLY A 30 -17.27 10.50 17.27
CA GLY A 30 -15.98 10.99 16.82
C GLY A 30 -14.87 10.69 17.83
N ALA A 31 -15.12 10.91 19.12
CA ALA A 31 -14.14 10.59 20.17
C ALA A 31 -13.83 9.09 20.28
N VAL A 32 -14.82 8.22 20.05
CA VAL A 32 -14.62 6.77 19.99
C VAL A 32 -13.82 6.39 18.75
N GLU A 33 -14.24 6.85 17.58
CA GLU A 33 -13.64 6.48 16.30
C GLU A 33 -12.20 7.00 16.17
N LEU A 34 -11.90 8.22 16.61
CA LEU A 34 -10.54 8.76 16.63
C LEU A 34 -9.59 7.89 17.46
N ARG A 35 -10.05 7.34 18.59
CA ARG A 35 -9.22 6.43 19.42
C ARG A 35 -8.96 5.10 18.73
N LEU A 36 -9.97 4.56 18.03
CA LEU A 36 -9.83 3.32 17.26
C LEU A 36 -8.87 3.53 16.07
N LEU A 37 -9.06 4.63 15.33
CA LEU A 37 -8.20 5.01 14.22
C LEU A 37 -6.77 5.27 14.67
N ALA A 38 -6.54 5.99 15.77
CA ALA A 38 -5.18 6.26 16.26
C ALA A 38 -4.41 4.96 16.57
N ARG A 39 -5.09 3.93 17.12
CA ARG A 39 -4.48 2.62 17.41
C ARG A 39 -4.14 1.80 16.17
N LEU A 40 -4.76 2.12 15.03
CA LEU A 40 -4.52 1.46 13.74
C LEU A 40 -3.54 2.26 12.87
N ALA A 41 -3.90 3.52 12.59
CA ALA A 41 -3.20 4.39 11.66
C ALA A 41 -1.80 4.73 12.15
N ALA A 42 -1.61 5.15 13.40
CA ALA A 42 -0.29 5.57 13.89
C ALA A 42 0.78 4.46 13.75
N PRO A 43 0.58 3.23 14.28
CA PRO A 43 1.55 2.16 14.08
C PRO A 43 1.65 1.70 12.61
N ALA A 44 0.57 1.76 11.82
CA ALA A 44 0.64 1.44 10.39
C ALA A 44 1.52 2.44 9.63
N VAL A 45 1.34 3.75 9.88
CA VAL A 45 2.19 4.82 9.33
C VAL A 45 3.65 4.55 9.69
N VAL A 46 3.94 4.22 10.95
CA VAL A 46 5.31 3.89 11.39
C VAL A 46 5.87 2.71 10.60
N VAL A 47 5.11 1.63 10.40
CA VAL A 47 5.55 0.47 9.61
C VAL A 47 5.89 0.87 8.17
N TYR A 48 5.01 1.58 7.47
CA TYR A 48 5.23 1.96 6.07
C TYR A 48 6.39 2.96 5.93
N MET A 49 6.50 3.93 6.85
CA MET A 49 7.61 4.87 6.91
C MET A 49 8.95 4.16 7.12
N ILE A 50 9.02 3.22 8.07
CA ILE A 50 10.25 2.46 8.33
C ILE A 50 10.64 1.61 7.13
N ASN A 51 9.68 0.96 6.48
CA ASN A 51 9.95 0.18 5.28
C ASN A 51 10.51 1.04 4.15
N TYR A 52 9.97 2.26 3.99
CA TYR A 52 10.50 3.24 3.05
C TYR A 52 11.93 3.67 3.41
N VAL A 53 12.19 3.96 4.68
CA VAL A 53 13.53 4.32 5.20
C VAL A 53 14.54 3.19 5.02
N MET A 54 14.16 1.92 5.19
CA MET A 54 15.05 0.79 4.92
C MET A 54 15.53 0.78 3.47
N SER A 55 14.62 0.91 2.50
CA SER A 55 14.99 0.97 1.08
C SER A 55 15.84 2.21 0.77
N MET A 56 15.54 3.37 1.36
CA MET A 56 16.36 4.56 1.22
C MET A 56 17.76 4.38 1.81
N SER A 57 17.89 3.76 2.99
CA SER A 57 19.19 3.51 3.60
C SER A 57 20.05 2.64 2.69
N THR A 58 19.50 1.58 2.08
CA THR A 58 20.24 0.78 1.10
C THR A 58 20.80 1.63 -0.05
N GLN A 59 20.02 2.59 -0.57
CA GLN A 59 20.50 3.50 -1.62
C GLN A 59 21.62 4.42 -1.13
N ILE A 60 21.46 4.99 0.07
CA ILE A 60 22.48 5.85 0.70
C ILE A 60 23.80 5.08 0.89
N PHE A 61 23.73 3.85 1.41
CA PHE A 61 24.91 3.01 1.57
C PHE A 61 25.56 2.68 0.22
N SER A 62 24.78 2.36 -0.81
CA SER A 62 25.29 2.13 -2.16
C SER A 62 25.94 3.37 -2.76
N GLY A 63 25.43 4.57 -2.49
CA GLY A 63 26.02 5.81 -2.99
C GLY A 63 27.40 6.12 -2.41
N HIS A 64 27.70 5.66 -1.20
CA HIS A 64 29.05 5.76 -0.64
C HIS A 64 30.04 4.74 -1.24
N LEU A 65 29.58 3.73 -1.98
CA LEU A 65 30.46 2.85 -2.75
C LEU A 65 30.90 3.51 -4.06
N GLY A 66 30.01 4.26 -4.70
CA GLY A 66 30.28 4.99 -5.92
C GLY A 66 29.02 5.43 -6.67
N ASN A 67 29.22 6.24 -7.71
CA ASN A 67 28.12 6.79 -8.51
C ASN A 67 27.40 5.70 -9.33
N LEU A 68 28.14 4.73 -9.85
CA LEU A 68 27.57 3.61 -10.59
C LEU A 68 26.70 2.74 -9.67
N GLU A 69 27.17 2.50 -8.45
CA GLU A 69 26.47 1.73 -7.43
C GLU A 69 25.19 2.43 -6.96
N LEU A 70 25.23 3.76 -6.80
CA LEU A 70 24.04 4.54 -6.53
C LEU A 70 23.00 4.39 -7.65
N ALA A 71 23.44 4.55 -8.90
CA ALA A 71 22.56 4.45 -10.07
C ALA A 71 21.94 3.04 -10.17
N ALA A 72 22.75 1.99 -9.97
CA ALA A 72 22.31 0.61 -9.94
C ALA A 72 21.28 0.34 -8.83
N ALA A 73 21.56 0.79 -7.60
CA ALA A 73 20.66 0.60 -6.46
C ALA A 73 19.36 1.41 -6.61
N SER A 74 19.41 2.60 -7.19
CA SER A 74 18.23 3.42 -7.49
C SER A 74 17.37 2.77 -8.57
N LEU A 75 17.97 2.30 -9.66
CA LEU A 75 17.26 1.58 -10.72
C LEU A 75 16.63 0.28 -10.19
N GLY A 76 17.35 -0.43 -9.31
CA GLY A 76 16.87 -1.62 -8.61
C GLY A 76 15.70 -1.36 -7.66
N ASN A 77 15.81 -0.39 -6.74
CA ASN A 77 14.79 -0.10 -5.74
C ASN A 77 13.59 0.68 -6.32
N THR A 78 13.87 1.77 -7.02
CA THR A 78 12.83 2.70 -7.48
C THR A 78 12.20 2.24 -8.79
N GLY A 79 12.95 1.54 -9.64
CA GLY A 79 12.43 0.95 -10.88
C GLY A 79 11.87 -0.45 -10.66
N VAL A 80 12.77 -1.43 -10.49
CA VAL A 80 12.44 -2.86 -10.56
C VAL A 80 11.67 -3.37 -9.31
N GLN A 81 12.09 -2.99 -8.11
CA GLN A 81 11.47 -3.38 -6.84
C GLN A 81 10.09 -2.77 -6.66
N THR A 82 9.91 -1.49 -7.01
CA THR A 82 8.62 -0.80 -6.86
C THR A 82 7.50 -1.49 -7.65
N PHE A 83 7.81 -2.06 -8.82
CA PHE A 83 6.86 -2.87 -9.59
C PHE A 83 6.39 -4.11 -8.81
N ALA A 84 7.34 -4.91 -8.29
CA ALA A 84 7.02 -6.11 -7.52
C ALA A 84 6.31 -5.77 -6.19
N TYR A 85 6.75 -4.71 -5.50
CA TYR A 85 6.16 -4.22 -4.27
C TYR A 85 4.69 -3.84 -4.48
N GLY A 86 4.38 -3.03 -5.49
CA GLY A 86 3.01 -2.60 -5.79
C GLY A 86 2.09 -3.77 -6.12
N LEU A 87 2.55 -4.70 -6.96
CA LEU A 87 1.78 -5.90 -7.32
C LEU A 87 1.51 -6.78 -6.10
N MET A 88 2.53 -7.05 -5.29
CA MET A 88 2.42 -7.92 -4.11
C MET A 88 1.58 -7.29 -3.00
N LEU A 89 1.74 -5.98 -2.75
CA LEU A 89 0.93 -5.22 -1.80
C LEU A 89 -0.54 -5.24 -2.21
N GLY A 90 -0.83 -4.99 -3.49
CA GLY A 90 -2.20 -5.00 -4.00
C GLY A 90 -2.82 -6.39 -3.99
N MET A 91 -2.08 -7.44 -4.36
CA MET A 91 -2.58 -8.81 -4.22
C MET A 91 -2.87 -9.18 -2.75
N GLY A 92 -2.01 -8.74 -1.83
CA GLY A 92 -2.16 -8.97 -0.39
C GLY A 92 -3.35 -8.24 0.24
N SER A 93 -3.79 -7.10 -0.31
CA SER A 93 -4.90 -6.32 0.26
C SER A 93 -6.25 -7.03 0.18
N ALA A 94 -6.41 -8.07 -0.64
CA ALA A 94 -7.60 -8.92 -0.61
C ALA A 94 -7.80 -9.62 0.75
N VAL A 95 -6.70 -9.89 1.47
CA VAL A 95 -6.75 -10.41 2.85
C VAL A 95 -7.39 -9.40 3.79
N GLU A 96 -7.19 -8.11 3.57
CA GLU A 96 -7.77 -7.05 4.40
C GLU A 96 -9.30 -7.06 4.34
N THR A 97 -9.88 -7.15 3.13
CA THR A 97 -11.33 -7.30 2.95
C THR A 97 -11.85 -8.55 3.63
N LEU A 98 -11.24 -9.71 3.35
CA LEU A 98 -11.79 -11.00 3.77
C LEU A 98 -11.57 -11.27 5.26
N CYS A 99 -10.36 -11.01 5.78
CA CYS A 99 -10.09 -11.11 7.21
C CYS A 99 -10.83 -10.06 8.01
N GLY A 100 -10.94 -8.82 7.51
CA GLY A 100 -11.65 -7.76 8.23
C GLY A 100 -13.14 -8.04 8.36
N GLN A 101 -13.80 -8.39 7.24
CA GLN A 101 -15.22 -8.79 7.28
C GLN A 101 -15.44 -10.04 8.13
N ALA A 102 -14.56 -11.04 8.04
CA ALA A 102 -14.67 -12.24 8.87
C ALA A 102 -14.44 -11.95 10.35
N TYR A 103 -13.51 -11.05 10.68
CA TYR A 103 -13.24 -10.63 12.06
C TYR A 103 -14.44 -9.89 12.66
N GLY A 104 -15.04 -8.96 11.89
CA GLY A 104 -16.27 -8.28 12.26
C GLY A 104 -17.44 -9.23 12.49
N ALA A 105 -17.57 -10.27 11.66
CA ALA A 105 -18.60 -11.30 11.78
C ALA A 105 -18.26 -12.41 12.79
N HIS A 106 -17.19 -12.26 13.59
CA HIS A 106 -16.72 -13.25 14.57
C HIS A 106 -16.34 -14.63 13.98
N LYS A 107 -16.08 -14.73 12.67
CA LYS A 107 -15.61 -15.94 11.97
C LYS A 107 -14.09 -16.07 12.06
N TYR A 108 -13.57 -16.17 13.28
CA TYR A 108 -12.14 -16.06 13.57
C TYR A 108 -11.29 -17.16 12.92
N ASP A 109 -11.80 -18.38 12.83
CA ASP A 109 -11.14 -19.53 12.22
C ASP A 109 -10.75 -19.30 10.75
N MET A 110 -11.56 -18.52 10.03
CA MET A 110 -11.35 -18.26 8.60
C MET A 110 -10.18 -17.31 8.31
N LEU A 111 -9.76 -16.48 9.27
CA LEU A 111 -8.66 -15.53 9.07
C LEU A 111 -7.35 -16.24 8.72
N GLY A 112 -7.01 -17.30 9.47
CA GLY A 112 -5.83 -18.11 9.22
C GLY A 112 -5.87 -18.82 7.86
N ILE A 113 -7.05 -19.20 7.40
CA ILE A 113 -7.26 -19.81 6.08
C ILE A 113 -7.05 -18.79 4.95
N TYR A 114 -7.60 -17.58 5.08
CA TYR A 114 -7.38 -16.51 4.10
C TYR A 114 -5.93 -16.08 4.02
N LEU A 115 -5.24 -16.00 5.16
CA LEU A 115 -3.80 -15.76 5.24
C LEU A 115 -3.04 -16.80 4.40
N GLN A 116 -3.27 -18.09 4.65
CA GLN A 116 -2.58 -19.17 3.95
C GLN A 116 -2.90 -19.18 2.44
N ARG A 117 -4.17 -18.99 2.04
CA ARG A 117 -4.58 -18.85 0.63
C ARG A 117 -3.80 -17.75 -0.08
N SER A 118 -3.68 -16.61 0.57
CA SER A 118 -2.97 -15.46 0.02
C SER A 118 -1.48 -15.74 -0.12
N ILE A 119 -0.83 -16.32 0.91
CA ILE A 119 0.58 -16.71 0.83
C ILE A 119 0.85 -17.65 -0.36
N ILE A 120 -0.02 -18.64 -0.58
CA ILE A 120 0.10 -19.57 -1.70
C ILE A 120 0.02 -18.80 -3.03
N LEU A 121 -1.01 -17.96 -3.20
CA LEU A 121 -1.22 -17.23 -4.45
C LEU A 121 -0.12 -16.20 -4.73
N LEU A 122 0.27 -15.40 -3.75
CA LEU A 122 1.36 -14.44 -3.91
C LEU A 122 2.70 -15.18 -4.13
N GLY A 123 2.91 -16.33 -3.49
CA GLY A 123 4.09 -17.16 -3.74
C GLY A 123 4.15 -17.64 -5.19
N LEU A 124 3.03 -18.09 -5.75
CA LEU A 124 2.92 -18.48 -7.15
C LEU A 124 3.12 -17.28 -8.10
N THR A 125 2.58 -16.11 -7.77
CA THR A 125 2.84 -14.87 -8.54
C THR A 125 4.29 -14.39 -8.38
N GLY A 126 4.97 -14.73 -7.30
CA GLY A 126 6.38 -14.42 -7.08
C GLY A 126 7.31 -15.13 -8.05
N ILE A 127 6.93 -16.31 -8.55
CA ILE A 127 7.73 -17.10 -9.50
C ILE A 127 7.99 -16.33 -10.81
N PRO A 128 6.97 -15.86 -11.56
CA PRO A 128 7.23 -15.08 -12.78
C PRO A 128 7.98 -13.77 -12.51
N LEU A 129 7.77 -13.12 -11.36
CA LEU A 129 8.56 -11.93 -10.98
C LEU A 129 10.03 -12.27 -10.75
N ALA A 130 10.32 -13.39 -10.08
CA ALA A 130 11.67 -13.87 -9.86
C ALA A 130 12.38 -14.20 -11.19
N VAL A 131 11.65 -14.78 -12.15
CA VAL A 131 12.14 -14.99 -13.52
C VAL A 131 12.48 -13.66 -14.18
N MET A 132 11.60 -12.65 -14.10
CA MET A 132 11.91 -11.31 -14.62
C MET A 132 13.16 -10.70 -13.98
N TYR A 133 13.37 -10.90 -12.67
CA TYR A 133 14.55 -10.40 -11.96
C TYR A 133 15.82 -11.12 -12.40
N ALA A 134 15.74 -12.43 -12.62
CA ALA A 134 16.84 -13.24 -13.15
C ALA A 134 17.26 -12.81 -14.57
N PHE A 135 16.33 -12.27 -15.36
CA PHE A 135 16.60 -11.70 -16.69
C PHE A 135 16.70 -10.17 -16.69
N SER A 136 16.97 -9.55 -15.55
CA SER A 136 17.01 -8.08 -15.43
C SER A 136 18.04 -7.43 -16.35
N GLU A 137 19.24 -7.98 -16.53
CA GLU A 137 20.27 -7.39 -17.40
C GLU A 137 19.83 -7.30 -18.88
N PRO A 138 19.39 -8.40 -19.55
CA PRO A 138 18.82 -8.31 -20.89
C PRO A 138 17.63 -7.34 -21.00
N LEU A 139 16.76 -7.30 -20.00
CA LEU A 139 15.60 -6.41 -20.00
C LEU A 139 16.02 -4.94 -19.90
N LEU A 140 16.99 -4.61 -19.05
CA LEU A 140 17.53 -3.26 -18.91
C LEU A 140 18.25 -2.80 -20.19
N LEU A 141 19.03 -3.70 -20.83
CA LEU A 141 19.64 -3.45 -22.13
C LEU A 141 18.59 -3.19 -23.22
N LEU A 142 17.51 -3.97 -23.25
CA LEU A 142 16.40 -3.79 -24.19
C LEU A 142 15.70 -2.43 -24.00
N MET A 143 15.62 -1.95 -22.76
CA MET A 143 15.10 -0.63 -22.42
C MET A 143 16.10 0.52 -22.69
N GLY A 144 17.27 0.22 -23.27
CA GLY A 144 18.25 1.22 -23.70
C GLY A 144 19.24 1.67 -22.61
N GLN A 145 19.33 0.96 -21.48
CA GLN A 145 20.37 1.24 -20.48
C GLN A 145 21.76 0.88 -21.03
N SER A 146 22.80 1.58 -20.58
CA SER A 146 24.17 1.25 -20.95
C SER A 146 24.56 -0.14 -20.40
N PRO A 147 25.46 -0.88 -21.07
CA PRO A 147 25.89 -2.19 -20.59
C PRO A 147 26.43 -2.19 -19.16
N GLU A 148 27.15 -1.14 -18.79
CA GLU A 148 27.71 -0.99 -17.44
C GLU A 148 26.62 -0.81 -16.37
N ILE A 149 25.64 0.08 -16.61
CA ILE A 149 24.51 0.30 -15.68
C ILE A 149 23.62 -0.93 -15.62
N ALA A 150 23.31 -1.55 -16.77
CA ALA A 150 22.47 -2.73 -16.84
C ALA A 150 23.07 -3.90 -16.06
N HIS A 151 24.40 -4.11 -16.17
CA HIS A 151 25.11 -5.14 -15.42
C HIS A 151 25.17 -4.83 -13.91
N ALA A 152 25.50 -3.60 -13.53
CA ALA A 152 25.54 -3.22 -12.12
C ALA A 152 24.16 -3.33 -11.44
N ALA A 153 23.11 -2.86 -12.12
CA ALA A 153 21.74 -2.96 -11.64
C ALA A 153 21.26 -4.42 -11.55
N SER A 154 21.67 -5.30 -12.47
CA SER A 154 21.28 -6.71 -12.42
C SER A 154 21.87 -7.43 -11.20
N ILE A 155 23.14 -7.17 -10.86
CA ILE A 155 23.77 -7.68 -9.63
C ILE A 155 22.95 -7.29 -8.40
N PHE A 156 22.51 -6.03 -8.33
CA PHE A 156 21.65 -5.56 -7.25
C PHE A 156 20.30 -6.29 -7.26
N VAL A 157 19.63 -6.37 -8.41
CA VAL A 157 18.32 -7.03 -8.58
C VAL A 157 18.36 -8.52 -8.24
N TYR A 158 19.46 -9.24 -8.53
CA TYR A 158 19.61 -10.65 -8.15
C TYR A 158 19.51 -10.84 -6.63
N GLY A 159 20.12 -9.95 -5.85
CA GLY A 159 20.00 -9.99 -4.39
C GLY A 159 18.61 -9.62 -3.85
N LEU A 160 17.71 -9.07 -4.69
CA LEU A 160 16.30 -8.82 -4.35
C LEU A 160 15.38 -10.00 -4.65
N ILE A 161 15.83 -11.06 -5.33
CA ILE A 161 14.98 -12.22 -5.63
C ILE A 161 14.36 -12.83 -4.35
N PRO A 162 15.10 -13.04 -3.25
CA PRO A 162 14.50 -13.56 -2.02
C PRO A 162 13.46 -12.61 -1.40
N GLN A 163 13.58 -11.30 -1.63
CA GLN A 163 12.64 -10.28 -1.14
C GLN A 163 11.24 -10.46 -1.73
N ILE A 164 11.11 -10.89 -2.98
CA ILE A 164 9.81 -11.13 -3.64
C ILE A 164 8.99 -12.13 -2.81
N PHE A 165 9.62 -13.21 -2.37
CA PHE A 165 8.96 -14.22 -1.56
C PHE A 165 8.76 -13.77 -0.11
N ALA A 166 9.62 -12.90 0.42
CA ALA A 166 9.36 -12.23 1.68
C ALA A 166 8.09 -11.35 1.61
N TYR A 167 7.89 -10.61 0.52
CA TYR A 167 6.66 -9.84 0.28
C TYR A 167 5.42 -10.72 0.20
N ALA A 168 5.52 -11.85 -0.51
CA ALA A 168 4.44 -12.82 -0.65
C ALA A 168 3.93 -13.36 0.70
N VAL A 169 4.81 -13.40 1.71
CA VAL A 169 4.44 -13.81 3.08
C VAL A 169 4.08 -12.61 3.95
N ASN A 170 4.85 -11.53 3.87
CA ASN A 170 4.72 -10.38 4.75
C ASN A 170 3.41 -9.62 4.55
N PHE A 171 2.99 -9.32 3.32
CA PHE A 171 1.79 -8.51 3.12
C PHE A 171 0.53 -9.24 3.64
N PRO A 172 0.33 -10.54 3.35
CA PRO A 172 -0.77 -11.28 3.97
C PRO A 172 -0.71 -11.29 5.50
N ILE A 173 0.48 -11.51 6.09
CA ILE A 173 0.67 -11.47 7.56
C ILE A 173 0.28 -10.11 8.13
N GLN A 174 0.74 -9.01 7.52
CA GLN A 174 0.40 -7.67 7.96
C GLN A 174 -1.10 -7.43 7.88
N LYS A 175 -1.77 -7.83 6.78
CA LYS A 175 -3.23 -7.67 6.65
C LYS A 175 -4.01 -8.56 7.63
N PHE A 176 -3.54 -9.77 7.90
CA PHE A 176 -4.10 -10.63 8.95
C PHE A 176 -4.04 -10.00 10.34
N LEU A 177 -2.89 -9.41 10.70
CA LEU A 177 -2.69 -8.73 11.98
C LEU A 177 -3.50 -7.42 12.06
N GLN A 178 -3.48 -6.62 10.99
CA GLN A 178 -4.19 -5.34 10.89
C GLN A 178 -5.71 -5.52 10.99
N ALA A 179 -6.30 -6.52 10.33
CA ALA A 179 -7.73 -6.82 10.42
C ALA A 179 -8.22 -7.00 11.88
N GLN A 180 -7.35 -7.51 12.74
CA GLN A 180 -7.62 -7.74 14.17
C GLN A 180 -7.26 -6.55 15.06
N SER A 181 -6.88 -5.41 14.47
CA SER A 181 -6.30 -4.26 15.17
C SER A 181 -4.98 -4.53 15.91
N ILE A 182 -4.20 -5.52 15.46
CA ILE A 182 -2.91 -5.89 16.03
C ILE A 182 -1.79 -5.29 15.17
N VAL A 183 -1.53 -3.99 15.28
CA VAL A 183 -0.57 -3.30 14.40
C VAL A 183 0.75 -2.96 15.11
N LEU A 184 0.68 -2.72 16.42
CA LEU A 184 1.83 -2.29 17.22
C LEU A 184 3.03 -3.28 17.20
N PRO A 185 2.84 -4.61 17.25
CA PRO A 185 3.95 -5.55 17.14
C PRO A 185 4.74 -5.38 15.84
N SER A 186 4.05 -5.18 14.70
CA SER A 186 4.69 -4.95 13.42
C SER A 186 5.54 -3.67 13.42
N ALA A 187 5.08 -2.60 14.08
CA ALA A 187 5.85 -1.37 14.21
C ALA A 187 7.16 -1.58 15.00
N TYR A 188 7.11 -2.29 16.12
CA TYR A 188 8.31 -2.61 16.90
C TYR A 188 9.27 -3.51 16.14
N ILE A 189 8.75 -4.54 15.47
CA ILE A 189 9.55 -5.45 14.65
C ILE A 189 10.24 -4.68 13.52
N SER A 190 9.51 -3.87 12.75
CA SER A 190 10.08 -3.03 11.69
C SER A 190 11.15 -2.08 12.23
N THR A 191 10.92 -1.45 13.39
CA THR A 191 11.89 -0.53 14.02
C THR A 191 13.18 -1.26 14.39
N ALA A 192 13.08 -2.42 15.05
CA ALA A 192 14.24 -3.22 15.40
C ALA A 192 14.99 -3.73 14.16
N THR A 193 14.24 -4.15 13.14
CA THR A 193 14.82 -4.56 11.85
C THR A 193 15.56 -3.42 11.17
N LEU A 194 15.07 -2.18 11.20
CA LEU A 194 15.78 -1.05 10.62
C LEU A 194 17.16 -0.82 11.27
N VAL A 195 17.23 -0.91 12.60
CA VAL A 195 18.52 -0.78 13.32
C VAL A 195 19.48 -1.88 12.89
N LEU A 196 19.00 -3.12 12.85
CA LEU A 196 19.78 -4.26 12.40
C LEU A 196 20.17 -4.15 10.93
N HIS A 197 19.27 -3.66 10.07
CA HIS A 197 19.50 -3.42 8.65
C HIS A 197 20.66 -2.46 8.44
N VAL A 198 20.66 -1.29 9.10
CA VAL A 198 21.74 -0.31 8.99
C VAL A 198 23.07 -0.91 9.43
N MET A 199 23.08 -1.66 10.53
CA MET A 199 24.30 -2.33 11.02
C MET A 199 24.80 -3.40 10.04
N LEU A 200 23.92 -4.26 9.53
CA LEU A 200 24.27 -5.32 8.58
C LEU A 200 24.71 -4.75 7.23
N SER A 201 24.09 -3.66 6.76
CA SER A 201 24.48 -2.95 5.54
C SER A 201 25.91 -2.44 5.66
N TRP A 202 26.26 -1.81 6.78
CA TRP A 202 27.64 -1.37 7.02
C TRP A 202 28.64 -2.53 7.03
N VAL A 203 28.35 -3.63 7.72
CA VAL A 203 29.26 -4.79 7.81
C VAL A 203 29.40 -5.48 6.45
N LEU A 204 28.30 -5.88 5.83
CA LEU A 204 28.36 -6.71 4.62
C LEU A 204 28.81 -5.93 3.39
N MET A 205 28.43 -4.66 3.27
CA MET A 205 28.83 -3.85 2.11
C MET A 205 30.28 -3.38 2.21
N TYR A 206 30.73 -2.89 3.37
CA TYR A 206 32.06 -2.27 3.48
C TYR A 206 33.12 -3.17 4.12
N LYS A 207 32.78 -3.97 5.14
CA LYS A 207 33.77 -4.80 5.85
C LYS A 207 33.99 -6.16 5.19
N VAL A 208 32.92 -6.75 4.68
CA VAL A 208 32.98 -8.02 3.91
C VAL A 208 33.09 -7.74 2.40
N SER A 209 32.94 -6.48 1.97
CA SER A 209 33.11 -6.04 0.59
C SER A 209 32.22 -6.76 -0.42
N LEU A 210 30.97 -7.09 -0.04
CA LEU A 210 29.99 -7.68 -0.95
C LEU A 210 29.34 -6.68 -1.92
N GLY A 211 29.66 -5.38 -1.79
CA GLY A 211 29.21 -4.34 -2.71
C GLY A 211 27.70 -4.28 -2.92
N LEU A 212 27.27 -4.14 -4.18
CA LEU A 212 25.86 -4.06 -4.57
C LEU A 212 25.04 -5.30 -4.23
N LEU A 213 25.61 -6.49 -4.40
CA LEU A 213 24.94 -7.74 -4.05
C LEU A 213 24.72 -7.81 -2.53
N GLY A 214 25.71 -7.38 -1.75
CA GLY A 214 25.58 -7.26 -0.29
C GLY A 214 24.44 -6.32 0.10
N ALA A 215 24.32 -5.16 -0.55
CA ALA A 215 23.29 -4.17 -0.28
C ALA A 215 21.87 -4.75 -0.44
N SER A 216 21.59 -5.39 -1.58
CA SER A 216 20.27 -5.96 -1.86
C SER A 216 19.99 -7.24 -1.06
N LEU A 217 21.00 -8.06 -0.76
CA LEU A 217 20.84 -9.22 0.12
C LEU A 217 20.52 -8.82 1.57
N VAL A 218 21.17 -7.79 2.12
CA VAL A 218 20.82 -7.28 3.46
C VAL A 218 19.38 -6.79 3.48
N LEU A 219 18.95 -6.08 2.44
CA LEU A 219 17.56 -5.65 2.32
C LEU A 219 16.60 -6.86 2.28
N SER A 220 16.88 -7.88 1.46
CA SER A 220 16.12 -9.14 1.42
C SER A 220 16.06 -9.84 2.78
N VAL A 221 17.20 -9.96 3.47
CA VAL A 221 17.29 -10.56 4.82
C VAL A 221 16.46 -9.78 5.83
N SER A 222 16.45 -8.45 5.74
CA SER A 222 15.67 -7.58 6.63
C SER A 222 14.16 -7.86 6.50
N TRP A 223 13.67 -8.04 5.28
CA TRP A 223 12.28 -8.45 5.06
C TRP A 223 11.98 -9.85 5.59
N TRP A 224 12.90 -10.81 5.46
CA TRP A 224 12.73 -12.14 6.05
C TRP A 224 12.77 -12.13 7.58
N ILE A 225 13.54 -11.25 8.20
CA ILE A 225 13.53 -11.04 9.66
C ILE A 225 12.14 -10.54 10.09
N ILE A 226 11.57 -9.58 9.37
CA ILE A 226 10.20 -9.10 9.63
C ILE A 226 9.17 -10.23 9.48
N VAL A 227 9.26 -11.03 8.42
CA VAL A 227 8.40 -12.20 8.21
C VAL A 227 8.51 -13.18 9.37
N GLY A 228 9.73 -13.59 9.72
CA GLY A 228 9.98 -14.56 10.78
C GLY A 228 9.47 -14.07 12.13
N ALA A 229 9.79 -12.83 12.51
CA ALA A 229 9.37 -12.24 13.78
C ALA A 229 7.85 -12.08 13.88
N GLN A 230 7.18 -11.62 12.82
CA GLN A 230 5.72 -11.51 12.82
C GLN A 230 5.04 -12.89 12.84
N PHE A 231 5.58 -13.88 12.13
CA PHE A 231 5.03 -15.23 12.16
C PHE A 231 5.20 -15.88 13.54
N VAL A 232 6.36 -15.71 14.18
CA VAL A 232 6.57 -16.13 15.58
C VAL A 232 5.56 -15.46 16.50
N TYR A 233 5.30 -14.15 16.33
CA TYR A 233 4.27 -13.46 17.11
C TYR A 233 2.88 -14.08 16.90
N ILE A 234 2.48 -14.39 15.66
CA ILE A 234 1.18 -15.02 15.36
C ILE A 234 1.04 -16.39 16.06
N VAL A 235 2.09 -17.19 16.06
CA VAL A 235 2.05 -18.56 16.61
C VAL A 235 2.10 -18.56 18.14
N VAL A 236 2.85 -17.64 18.76
CA VAL A 236 3.09 -17.62 20.21
C VAL A 236 2.09 -16.75 20.97
N SER A 237 1.58 -15.67 20.35
CA SER A 237 0.73 -14.71 21.04
C SER A 237 -0.65 -15.31 21.39
N PRO A 238 -1.11 -15.18 22.66
CA PRO A 238 -2.46 -15.57 23.04
C PRO A 238 -3.56 -14.87 22.22
N THR A 239 -3.29 -13.65 21.75
CA THR A 239 -4.26 -12.83 20.99
C THR A 239 -4.62 -13.46 19.65
N CYS A 240 -3.69 -14.18 19.01
CA CYS A 240 -3.91 -14.79 17.70
C CYS A 240 -4.42 -16.24 17.77
N ARG A 241 -4.57 -16.83 18.97
CA ARG A 241 -4.88 -18.25 19.16
C ARG A 241 -6.19 -18.71 18.51
N HIS A 242 -7.19 -17.84 18.47
CA HIS A 242 -8.48 -18.15 17.84
C HIS A 242 -8.49 -17.92 16.33
N THR A 243 -7.59 -17.06 15.85
CA THR A 243 -7.50 -16.67 14.43
C THR A 243 -6.48 -17.47 13.64
N TRP A 244 -5.52 -18.08 14.33
CA TRP A 244 -4.51 -18.97 13.77
C TRP A 244 -4.58 -20.32 14.46
N THR A 245 -5.17 -21.30 13.78
CA THR A 245 -5.35 -22.68 14.26
C THR A 245 -4.35 -23.66 13.65
N GLY A 246 -3.32 -23.15 12.96
CA GLY A 246 -2.31 -23.93 12.26
C GLY A 246 -2.56 -24.05 10.75
N PHE A 247 -1.70 -24.83 10.10
CA PHE A 247 -1.80 -25.08 8.66
C PHE A 247 -3.00 -25.96 8.32
N SER A 248 -3.69 -25.64 7.23
CA SER A 248 -4.89 -26.36 6.82
C SER A 248 -4.96 -26.56 5.32
N TRP A 249 -5.38 -27.75 4.89
CA TRP A 249 -5.65 -28.07 3.48
C TRP A 249 -6.75 -27.21 2.86
N GLN A 250 -7.61 -26.62 3.68
CA GLN A 250 -8.63 -25.66 3.21
C GLN A 250 -8.00 -24.41 2.56
N ALA A 251 -6.71 -24.15 2.83
CA ALA A 251 -5.96 -23.10 2.15
C ALA A 251 -5.84 -23.31 0.63
N PHE A 252 -6.05 -24.53 0.13
CA PHE A 252 -6.03 -24.83 -1.30
C PHE A 252 -7.42 -24.82 -1.95
N SER A 253 -8.49 -24.61 -1.18
CA SER A 253 -9.85 -24.51 -1.73
C SER A 253 -10.20 -23.06 -2.10
N GLY A 254 -11.01 -22.89 -3.15
CA GLY A 254 -11.51 -21.58 -3.58
C GLY A 254 -10.47 -20.62 -4.17
N LEU A 255 -9.27 -21.12 -4.53
CA LEU A 255 -8.17 -20.32 -5.08
C LEU A 255 -8.55 -19.49 -6.33
N PRO A 256 -9.33 -20.00 -7.32
CA PRO A 256 -9.70 -19.18 -8.48
C PRO A 256 -10.52 -17.93 -8.11
N SER A 257 -11.46 -18.06 -7.17
CA SER A 257 -12.25 -16.92 -6.70
C SER A 257 -11.39 -15.93 -5.89
N PHE A 258 -10.48 -16.43 -5.05
CA PHE A 258 -9.56 -15.58 -4.29
C PHE A 258 -8.61 -14.83 -5.23
N PHE A 259 -8.08 -15.53 -6.24
CA PHE A 259 -7.20 -14.96 -7.25
C PHE A 259 -7.90 -13.82 -8.00
N LYS A 260 -9.17 -13.96 -8.39
CA LYS A 260 -9.91 -12.86 -9.05
C LYS A 260 -9.95 -11.58 -8.19
N LEU A 261 -10.22 -11.70 -6.88
CA LEU A 261 -10.25 -10.57 -5.96
C LEU A 261 -8.86 -9.96 -5.74
N SER A 262 -7.87 -10.83 -5.54
CA SER A 262 -6.48 -10.46 -5.34
C SER A 262 -5.90 -9.77 -6.58
N ALA A 263 -6.14 -10.29 -7.78
CA ALA A 263 -5.73 -9.70 -9.04
C ALA A 263 -6.40 -8.34 -9.30
N ALA A 264 -7.70 -8.19 -9.00
CA ALA A 264 -8.38 -6.90 -9.13
C ALA A 264 -7.76 -5.82 -8.22
N SER A 265 -7.44 -6.20 -6.98
CA SER A 265 -6.75 -5.33 -6.02
C SER A 265 -5.34 -4.95 -6.47
N ALA A 266 -4.62 -5.91 -7.05
CA ALA A 266 -3.30 -5.70 -7.63
C ALA A 266 -3.34 -4.72 -8.81
N VAL A 267 -4.25 -4.93 -9.76
CA VAL A 267 -4.44 -4.03 -10.90
C VAL A 267 -4.80 -2.63 -10.43
N MET A 268 -5.71 -2.50 -9.47
CA MET A 268 -6.11 -1.21 -8.90
C MET A 268 -4.90 -0.41 -8.37
N LEU A 269 -4.07 -1.01 -7.50
CA LEU A 269 -2.89 -0.33 -6.93
C LEU A 269 -1.75 -0.14 -7.94
N CYS A 270 -1.54 -1.08 -8.86
CA CYS A 270 -0.54 -0.93 -9.93
C CYS A 270 -0.89 0.24 -10.84
N LEU A 271 -2.15 0.38 -11.25
CA LEU A 271 -2.61 1.51 -12.07
C LEU A 271 -2.39 2.85 -11.36
N GLU A 272 -2.61 2.92 -10.04
CA GLU A 272 -2.31 4.11 -9.24
C GLU A 272 -0.80 4.41 -9.23
N THR A 273 0.02 3.41 -8.94
CA THR A 273 1.47 3.60 -8.79
C THR A 273 2.15 3.91 -10.12
N TRP A 274 1.77 3.21 -11.20
CA TRP A 274 2.37 3.37 -12.52
C TRP A 274 1.95 4.66 -13.20
N TYR A 275 0.80 5.23 -12.84
CA TYR A 275 0.37 6.51 -13.37
C TYR A 275 1.40 7.62 -13.14
N PHE A 276 1.95 7.72 -11.92
CA PHE A 276 3.01 8.68 -11.61
C PHE A 276 4.27 8.43 -12.46
N GLN A 277 4.67 7.17 -12.61
CA GLN A 277 5.87 6.81 -13.37
C GLN A 277 5.74 7.13 -14.87
N VAL A 278 4.57 6.85 -15.45
CA VAL A 278 4.28 7.19 -16.86
C VAL A 278 4.41 8.69 -17.08
N LEU A 279 3.90 9.52 -16.18
CA LEU A 279 4.01 10.98 -16.32
C LEU A 279 5.43 11.50 -16.12
N VAL A 280 6.22 10.90 -15.22
CA VAL A 280 7.65 11.22 -15.07
C VAL A 280 8.41 10.88 -16.35
N ILE A 281 8.15 9.73 -16.97
CA ILE A 281 8.76 9.34 -18.24
C ILE A 281 8.40 10.34 -19.34
N ILE A 282 7.13 10.76 -19.41
CA ILE A 282 6.68 11.78 -20.38
C ILE A 282 7.38 13.12 -20.14
N ALA A 283 7.64 13.49 -18.88
CA ALA A 283 8.39 14.72 -18.56
C ALA A 283 9.83 14.69 -19.04
N GLY A 284 10.45 13.51 -19.11
CA GLY A 284 11.78 13.33 -19.70
C GLY A 284 11.85 13.61 -21.21
N LEU A 285 10.72 13.77 -21.89
CA LEU A 285 10.64 14.13 -23.31
C LEU A 285 10.54 15.65 -23.55
N LEU A 286 10.58 16.47 -22.50
CA LEU A 286 10.53 17.93 -22.61
C LEU A 286 11.85 18.53 -23.15
N PRO A 287 11.83 19.74 -23.73
CA PRO A 287 13.03 20.37 -24.32
C PRO A 287 14.20 20.60 -23.34
N ASN A 288 13.92 20.81 -22.04
CA ASN A 288 14.93 20.92 -20.97
C ASN A 288 14.72 19.79 -19.95
N PRO A 289 15.06 18.53 -20.32
CA PRO A 289 14.66 17.37 -19.52
C PRO A 289 15.41 17.30 -18.19
N GLU A 290 16.65 17.77 -18.12
CA GLU A 290 17.47 17.73 -16.89
C GLU A 290 16.81 18.49 -15.73
N ILE A 291 16.58 19.81 -15.89
CA ILE A 291 15.95 20.64 -14.85
C ILE A 291 14.54 20.14 -14.50
N ALA A 292 13.77 19.72 -15.51
CA ALA A 292 12.42 19.19 -15.30
C ALA A 292 12.43 17.90 -14.47
N LEU A 293 13.28 16.94 -14.83
CA LEU A 293 13.40 15.66 -14.13
C LEU A 293 13.97 15.83 -12.73
N ASP A 294 14.98 16.67 -12.54
CA ASP A 294 15.59 16.92 -11.23
C ASP A 294 14.57 17.56 -10.27
N SER A 295 13.88 18.61 -10.72
CA SER A 295 12.85 19.27 -9.90
C SER A 295 11.65 18.37 -9.62
N LEU A 296 11.20 17.57 -10.60
CA LEU A 296 10.17 16.53 -10.41
C LEU A 296 10.61 15.48 -9.39
N SER A 297 11.86 15.01 -9.47
CA SER A 297 12.42 14.00 -8.56
C SER A 297 12.44 14.48 -7.11
N VAL A 298 12.87 15.73 -6.87
CA VAL A 298 12.83 16.35 -5.53
C VAL A 298 11.39 16.42 -5.01
N CYS A 299 10.47 16.92 -5.82
CA CYS A 299 9.08 17.05 -5.41
C CYS A 299 8.40 15.67 -5.19
N MET A 300 8.69 14.68 -6.02
CA MET A 300 8.19 13.30 -5.87
C MET A 300 8.78 12.61 -4.64
N THR A 301 10.03 12.92 -4.28
CA THR A 301 10.62 12.43 -3.02
C THR A 301 9.84 12.99 -1.84
N ILE A 302 9.62 14.30 -1.78
CA ILE A 302 8.79 14.95 -0.74
C ILE A 302 7.39 14.33 -0.69
N TYR A 303 6.76 14.14 -1.85
CA TYR A 303 5.47 13.47 -1.97
C TYR A 303 5.51 12.05 -1.40
N GLY A 304 6.55 11.26 -1.70
CA GLY A 304 6.71 9.89 -1.22
C GLY A 304 6.67 9.76 0.30
N TRP A 305 7.33 10.67 1.02
CA TRP A 305 7.28 10.72 2.49
C TRP A 305 5.87 10.95 3.03
N VAL A 306 5.15 11.94 2.47
CA VAL A 306 3.77 12.23 2.89
C VAL A 306 2.82 11.12 2.46
N PHE A 307 3.06 10.51 1.30
CA PHE A 307 2.26 9.40 0.78
C PHE A 307 2.31 8.18 1.70
N MET A 308 3.46 7.87 2.33
CA MET A 308 3.53 6.79 3.33
C MET A 308 2.61 7.01 4.53
N ILE A 309 2.38 8.26 4.93
CA ILE A 309 1.38 8.60 5.96
C ILE A 309 -0.02 8.23 5.45
N SER A 310 -0.35 8.62 4.22
CA SER A 310 -1.63 8.28 3.61
C SER A 310 -1.84 6.77 3.43
N VAL A 311 -0.78 5.99 3.14
CA VAL A 311 -0.85 4.52 3.07
C VAL A 311 -1.17 3.92 4.45
N GLY A 312 -0.65 4.49 5.53
CA GLY A 312 -1.05 4.09 6.89
C GLY A 312 -2.53 4.36 7.19
N PHE A 313 -3.07 5.51 6.74
CA PHE A 313 -4.49 5.81 6.84
C PHE A 313 -5.36 4.96 5.91
N ASN A 314 -4.87 4.61 4.72
CA ASN A 314 -5.50 3.65 3.81
C ASN A 314 -5.73 2.30 4.50
N ALA A 315 -4.70 1.75 5.15
CA ALA A 315 -4.83 0.49 5.90
C ALA A 315 -5.84 0.62 7.06
N ALA A 316 -5.77 1.71 7.83
CA ALA A 316 -6.71 1.94 8.93
C ALA A 316 -8.17 2.06 8.44
N ALA A 317 -8.41 2.80 7.35
CA ALA A 317 -9.72 2.93 6.75
C ALA A 317 -10.27 1.58 6.27
N SER A 318 -9.42 0.79 5.61
CA SER A 318 -9.80 -0.53 5.12
C SER A 318 -10.19 -1.48 6.24
N VAL A 319 -9.40 -1.54 7.32
CA VAL A 319 -9.71 -2.36 8.52
C VAL A 319 -11.00 -1.90 9.18
N ARG A 320 -11.19 -0.60 9.43
CA ARG A 320 -12.39 -0.10 10.11
C ARG A 320 -13.65 -0.40 9.30
N VAL A 321 -13.63 -0.08 8.01
CA VAL A 321 -14.78 -0.31 7.13
C VAL A 321 -15.10 -1.80 6.99
N SER A 322 -14.10 -2.64 6.72
CA SER A 322 -14.33 -4.09 6.59
C SER A 322 -14.85 -4.72 7.88
N ASN A 323 -14.32 -4.33 9.05
CA ASN A 323 -14.78 -4.83 10.35
C ASN A 323 -16.22 -4.41 10.65
N GLU A 324 -16.58 -3.13 10.45
CA GLU A 324 -17.94 -2.68 10.71
C GLU A 324 -18.95 -3.27 9.72
N LEU A 325 -18.58 -3.44 8.44
CA LEU A 325 -19.41 -4.13 7.46
C LEU A 325 -19.63 -5.61 7.83
N GLY A 326 -18.57 -6.29 8.25
CA GLY A 326 -18.65 -7.69 8.72
C GLY A 326 -19.49 -7.84 9.98
N ALA A 327 -19.44 -6.86 10.89
CA ALA A 327 -20.20 -6.84 12.13
C ALA A 327 -21.66 -6.39 11.95
N GLY A 328 -22.07 -6.02 10.74
CA GLY A 328 -23.45 -5.59 10.49
C GLY A 328 -23.77 -4.15 10.92
N ASN A 329 -22.77 -3.27 11.01
CA ASN A 329 -22.89 -1.91 11.54
C ASN A 329 -22.78 -0.85 10.41
N PRO A 330 -23.85 -0.59 9.64
CA PRO A 330 -23.78 0.27 8.46
C PRO A 330 -23.50 1.74 8.80
N LYS A 331 -24.02 2.26 9.93
CA LYS A 331 -23.78 3.67 10.30
C LYS A 331 -22.34 3.89 10.76
N SER A 332 -21.78 2.93 11.48
CA SER A 332 -20.39 2.93 11.94
C SER A 332 -19.43 2.86 10.77
N ALA A 333 -19.71 2.00 9.78
CA ALA A 333 -18.93 1.94 8.54
C ALA A 333 -18.92 3.30 7.83
N PHE A 334 -20.10 3.89 7.58
CA PHE A 334 -20.21 5.21 6.95
C PHE A 334 -19.49 6.30 7.75
N PHE A 335 -19.70 6.36 9.06
CA PHE A 335 -19.08 7.37 9.92
C PHE A 335 -17.56 7.24 9.95
N SER A 336 -17.04 6.01 10.02
CA SER A 336 -15.60 5.72 10.02
C SER A 336 -14.92 6.26 8.77
N VAL A 337 -15.55 6.11 7.59
CA VAL A 337 -15.04 6.65 6.31
C VAL A 337 -14.80 8.15 6.38
N TRP A 338 -15.74 8.92 6.93
CA TRP A 338 -15.62 10.38 6.99
C TRP A 338 -14.60 10.82 8.01
N VAL A 339 -14.55 10.17 9.18
CA VAL A 339 -13.56 10.51 10.22
C VAL A 339 -12.14 10.24 9.72
N VAL A 340 -11.88 9.06 9.12
CA VAL A 340 -10.54 8.72 8.62
C VAL A 340 -10.12 9.59 7.45
N THR A 341 -11.04 9.87 6.51
CA THR A 341 -10.77 10.75 5.36
C THR A 341 -10.51 12.19 5.83
N GLY A 342 -11.33 12.72 6.74
CA GLY A 342 -11.16 14.07 7.28
C GLY A 342 -9.86 14.23 8.08
N LEU A 343 -9.49 13.24 8.89
CA LEU A 343 -8.25 13.26 9.66
C LEU A 343 -7.02 13.24 8.73
N SER A 344 -7.00 12.34 7.76
CA SER A 344 -5.91 12.25 6.78
C SER A 344 -5.79 13.52 5.93
N ALA A 345 -6.93 14.04 5.42
CA ALA A 345 -6.96 15.30 4.67
C ALA A 345 -6.45 16.49 5.50
N THR A 346 -6.79 16.55 6.79
CA THR A 346 -6.31 17.61 7.69
C THR A 346 -4.81 17.55 7.86
N ILE A 347 -4.24 16.36 8.13
CA ILE A 347 -2.80 16.18 8.28
C ILE A 347 -2.07 16.53 6.98
N SER A 348 -2.56 16.03 5.84
CA SER A 348 -1.98 16.35 4.53
C SER A 348 -2.08 17.83 4.18
N THR A 349 -3.15 18.52 4.59
CA THR A 349 -3.29 19.97 4.41
C THR A 349 -2.29 20.74 5.26
N ILE A 350 -2.09 20.35 6.52
CA ILE A 350 -1.07 20.94 7.39
C ILE A 350 0.31 20.78 6.76
N LEU A 351 0.65 19.57 6.29
CA LEU A 351 1.91 19.30 5.61
C LEU A 351 2.04 20.11 4.32
N ALA A 352 0.99 20.20 3.50
CA ALA A 352 0.99 21.01 2.29
C ALA A 352 1.28 22.50 2.58
N VAL A 353 0.67 23.06 3.63
CA VAL A 353 0.94 24.44 4.08
C VAL A 353 2.40 24.60 4.52
N VAL A 354 2.94 23.67 5.29
CA VAL A 354 4.34 23.70 5.72
C VAL A 354 5.28 23.68 4.51
N ILE A 355 5.05 22.78 3.54
CA ILE A 355 5.84 22.69 2.32
C ILE A 355 5.76 23.99 1.50
N LEU A 356 4.58 24.61 1.40
CA LEU A 356 4.41 25.90 0.73
C LEU A 356 5.17 27.04 1.42
N CYS A 357 5.14 27.09 2.75
CA CYS A 357 5.89 28.08 3.51
C CYS A 357 7.41 27.90 3.32
N LEU A 358 7.87 26.67 3.15
CA LEU A 358 9.28 26.33 2.96
C LEU A 358 9.70 26.23 1.47
N ARG A 359 8.84 26.61 0.52
CA ARG A 359 9.05 26.35 -0.92
C ARG A 359 10.40 26.82 -1.48
N ASN A 360 10.93 27.94 -0.97
CA ASN A 360 12.20 28.51 -1.44
C ASN A 360 13.44 27.87 -0.77
N HIS A 361 13.26 27.01 0.23
CA HIS A 361 14.35 26.48 1.06
C HIS A 361 14.41 24.95 1.09
N ILE A 362 13.27 24.28 0.91
CA ILE A 362 13.15 22.83 1.10
C ILE A 362 13.96 22.02 0.09
N SER A 363 14.12 22.53 -1.13
CA SER A 363 14.96 21.97 -2.21
C SER A 363 16.43 21.86 -1.82
N TYR A 364 16.95 22.77 -0.99
CA TYR A 364 18.36 22.76 -0.57
C TYR A 364 18.71 21.59 0.36
N LEU A 365 17.72 20.82 0.83
CA LEU A 365 17.97 19.52 1.46
C LEU A 365 18.42 18.45 0.47
N PHE A 366 18.20 18.67 -0.84
CA PHE A 366 18.40 17.69 -1.90
C PHE A 366 19.38 18.16 -2.98
N THR A 367 19.52 19.46 -3.19
CA THR A 367 20.37 20.02 -4.25
C THR A 367 20.98 21.37 -3.85
N ASP A 368 22.24 21.60 -4.21
CA ASP A 368 22.90 22.90 -4.07
C ASP A 368 22.67 23.81 -5.30
N GLY A 369 22.02 23.30 -6.35
CA GLY A 369 21.82 24.03 -7.61
C GLY A 369 20.64 25.01 -7.57
N GLU A 370 20.92 26.30 -7.71
CA GLU A 370 19.90 27.38 -7.72
C GLU A 370 18.81 27.14 -8.77
N ALA A 371 19.18 26.73 -9.99
CA ALA A 371 18.21 26.49 -11.08
C ALA A 371 17.19 25.38 -10.74
N VAL A 372 17.63 24.30 -10.09
CA VAL A 372 16.73 23.22 -9.66
C VAL A 372 15.90 23.69 -8.47
N SER A 373 16.50 24.43 -7.53
CA SER A 373 15.80 25.00 -6.38
C SER A 373 14.66 25.94 -6.79
N ASP A 374 14.91 26.85 -7.73
CA ASP A 374 13.90 27.76 -8.26
C ASP A 374 12.78 27.02 -8.97
N ALA A 375 13.11 25.98 -9.75
CA ALA A 375 12.13 25.13 -10.40
C ALA A 375 11.25 24.36 -9.39
N VAL A 376 11.85 23.83 -8.30
CA VAL A 376 11.10 23.20 -7.21
C VAL A 376 10.17 24.20 -6.54
N ALA A 377 10.66 25.40 -6.19
CA ALA A 377 9.87 26.45 -5.56
C ALA A 377 8.65 26.85 -6.41
N ASP A 378 8.82 26.86 -7.74
CA ASP A 378 7.78 27.14 -8.73
C ASP A 378 6.78 25.97 -8.92
N LEU A 379 7.20 24.73 -8.65
CA LEU A 379 6.34 23.53 -8.63
C LEU A 379 5.62 23.31 -7.29
N CYS A 380 6.11 23.89 -6.18
CA CYS A 380 5.53 23.69 -4.84
C CYS A 380 4.00 23.95 -4.75
N PRO A 381 3.40 24.93 -5.44
CA PRO A 381 1.93 25.07 -5.49
C PRO A 381 1.21 23.82 -6.00
N LEU A 382 1.73 23.19 -7.06
CA LEU A 382 1.17 21.95 -7.61
C LEU A 382 1.42 20.78 -6.64
N LEU A 383 2.64 20.70 -6.08
CA LEU A 383 2.96 19.71 -5.06
C LEU A 383 2.00 19.80 -3.87
N ALA A 384 1.69 20.99 -3.38
CA ALA A 384 0.77 21.20 -2.26
C ALA A 384 -0.64 20.66 -2.55
N VAL A 385 -1.16 20.91 -3.76
CA VAL A 385 -2.43 20.32 -4.22
C VAL A 385 -2.33 18.80 -4.27
N THR A 386 -1.23 18.26 -4.80
CA THR A 386 -0.97 16.82 -4.84
C THR A 386 -0.86 16.20 -3.45
N LEU A 387 -0.31 16.89 -2.46
CA LEU A 387 -0.24 16.42 -1.07
C LEU A 387 -1.64 16.33 -0.45
N VAL A 388 -2.50 17.33 -0.67
CA VAL A 388 -3.88 17.32 -0.19
C VAL A 388 -4.68 16.19 -0.84
N LEU A 389 -4.63 16.07 -2.17
CA LEU A 389 -5.28 14.96 -2.89
C LEU A 389 -4.71 13.60 -2.45
N GLY A 390 -3.40 13.53 -2.27
CA GLY A 390 -2.69 12.35 -1.75
C GLY A 390 -3.05 12.01 -0.31
N GLY A 391 -3.65 12.91 0.47
CA GLY A 391 -4.24 12.62 1.78
C GLY A 391 -5.65 12.03 1.72
N ILE A 392 -6.39 12.29 0.64
CA ILE A 392 -7.79 11.87 0.48
C ILE A 392 -7.88 10.59 -0.35
N GLN A 393 -7.25 10.57 -1.53
CA GLN A 393 -7.40 9.50 -2.51
C GLN A 393 -6.99 8.12 -1.98
N PRO A 394 -5.81 7.93 -1.35
CA PRO A 394 -5.42 6.63 -0.84
C PRO A 394 -6.38 6.12 0.22
N VAL A 395 -6.93 7.01 1.05
CA VAL A 395 -7.90 6.64 2.09
C VAL A 395 -9.18 6.09 1.46
N LEU A 396 -9.70 6.74 0.41
CA LEU A 396 -10.86 6.25 -0.33
C LEU A 396 -10.59 4.92 -1.05
N THR A 397 -9.37 4.72 -1.57
CA THR A 397 -8.96 3.39 -2.06
C THR A 397 -8.98 2.36 -0.93
N GLY A 398 -8.57 2.72 0.29
CA GLY A 398 -8.65 1.86 1.48
C GLY A 398 -10.09 1.50 1.84
N VAL A 399 -11.01 2.47 1.79
CA VAL A 399 -12.46 2.25 1.94
C VAL A 399 -12.97 1.27 0.88
N ALA A 400 -12.59 1.48 -0.38
CA ALA A 400 -12.97 0.57 -1.47
C ALA A 400 -12.45 -0.85 -1.25
N VAL A 401 -11.22 -1.02 -0.72
CA VAL A 401 -10.72 -2.35 -0.32
C VAL A 401 -11.58 -2.91 0.83
N GLY A 402 -11.91 -2.10 1.84
CA GLY A 402 -12.74 -2.55 2.98
C GLY A 402 -14.14 -3.00 2.56
N CYS A 403 -14.76 -2.27 1.62
CA CYS A 403 -16.04 -2.64 1.00
C CYS A 403 -15.90 -3.76 -0.04
N GLY A 404 -14.70 -4.01 -0.55
CA GLY A 404 -14.39 -4.94 -1.64
C GLY A 404 -14.87 -4.49 -3.03
N TRP A 405 -14.72 -3.19 -3.32
CA TRP A 405 -15.00 -2.55 -4.61
C TRP A 405 -13.80 -2.51 -5.55
N GLN A 406 -12.77 -3.35 -5.34
CA GLN A 406 -11.48 -3.19 -6.03
C GLN A 406 -11.58 -3.28 -7.55
N GLN A 407 -12.45 -4.14 -8.07
CA GLN A 407 -12.67 -4.25 -9.52
C GLN A 407 -13.31 -2.96 -10.09
N PHE A 408 -14.27 -2.36 -9.38
CA PHE A 408 -14.88 -1.10 -9.79
C PHE A 408 -13.83 0.02 -9.81
N VAL A 409 -13.04 0.15 -8.74
CA VAL A 409 -11.99 1.18 -8.65
C VAL A 409 -10.90 0.97 -9.69
N ALA A 410 -10.54 -0.27 -10.04
CA ALA A 410 -9.63 -0.53 -11.15
C ALA A 410 -10.14 0.08 -12.48
N TYR A 411 -11.42 -0.05 -12.81
CA TYR A 411 -11.99 0.61 -13.99
C TYR A 411 -11.98 2.13 -13.89
N VAL A 412 -12.29 2.68 -12.72
CA VAL A 412 -12.21 4.13 -12.48
C VAL A 412 -10.78 4.64 -12.65
N ASN A 413 -9.78 3.90 -12.18
CA ASN A 413 -8.36 4.23 -12.34
C ASN A 413 -7.94 4.24 -13.81
N VAL A 414 -8.38 3.25 -14.61
CA VAL A 414 -8.13 3.25 -16.07
C VAL A 414 -8.71 4.52 -16.72
N GLY A 415 -9.98 4.83 -16.46
CA GLY A 415 -10.64 5.99 -17.04
C GLY A 415 -10.01 7.32 -16.59
N SER A 416 -9.76 7.47 -15.29
CA SER A 416 -9.31 8.74 -14.73
C SER A 416 -7.83 9.00 -15.05
N TYR A 417 -6.97 8.00 -14.93
CA TYR A 417 -5.52 8.19 -15.08
C TYR A 417 -5.08 8.08 -16.54
N TYR A 418 -5.52 7.05 -17.25
CA TYR A 418 -4.97 6.73 -18.57
C TYR A 418 -5.78 7.30 -19.72
N VAL A 419 -7.11 7.41 -19.58
CA VAL A 419 -7.97 8.01 -20.62
C VAL A 419 -8.05 9.54 -20.48
N VAL A 420 -7.99 10.07 -19.26
CA VAL A 420 -8.09 11.52 -19.01
C VAL A 420 -6.74 12.12 -18.58
N GLY A 421 -6.16 11.63 -17.49
CA GLY A 421 -4.99 12.23 -16.85
C GLY A 421 -3.74 12.29 -17.74
N VAL A 422 -3.36 11.18 -18.37
CA VAL A 422 -2.20 11.10 -19.27
C VAL A 422 -2.39 12.01 -20.50
N PRO A 423 -3.49 11.92 -21.27
CA PRO A 423 -3.71 12.84 -22.39
C PRO A 423 -3.74 14.31 -21.97
N LEU A 424 -4.38 14.63 -20.84
CA LEU A 424 -4.39 16.01 -20.31
C LEU A 424 -2.97 16.50 -20.02
N GLY A 425 -2.13 15.67 -19.39
CA GLY A 425 -0.73 16.01 -19.12
C GLY A 425 0.08 16.24 -20.39
N VAL A 426 -0.12 15.41 -21.41
CA VAL A 426 0.54 15.57 -22.72
C VAL A 426 0.10 16.87 -23.41
N VAL A 427 -1.21 17.15 -23.44
CA VAL A 427 -1.74 18.37 -24.06
C VAL A 427 -1.24 19.62 -23.33
N LEU A 428 -1.32 19.66 -22.00
CA LEU A 428 -0.86 20.81 -21.23
C LEU A 428 0.66 20.98 -21.31
N GLY A 429 1.42 19.90 -21.23
CA GLY A 429 2.89 19.92 -21.25
C GLY A 429 3.46 20.36 -22.60
N PHE A 430 2.99 19.74 -23.69
CA PHE A 430 3.57 19.92 -25.03
C PHE A 430 2.79 20.90 -25.91
N PHE A 431 1.46 20.79 -25.98
CA PHE A 431 0.67 21.63 -26.89
C PHE A 431 0.54 23.06 -26.37
N PHE A 432 0.30 23.24 -25.06
CA PHE A 432 0.24 24.55 -24.41
C PHE A 432 1.59 25.04 -23.88
N ASN A 433 2.68 24.29 -24.10
CA ASN A 433 4.04 24.63 -23.66
C ASN A 433 4.15 24.94 -22.15
N LEU A 434 3.34 24.31 -21.31
CA LEU A 434 3.45 24.46 -19.84
C LEU A 434 4.54 23.56 -19.23
N GLY A 435 5.23 22.75 -20.04
CA GLY A 435 6.35 21.93 -19.61
C GLY A 435 5.99 20.99 -18.45
N ALA A 436 6.86 20.94 -17.43
CA ALA A 436 6.67 20.09 -16.26
C ALA A 436 5.37 20.42 -15.49
N LYS A 437 4.97 21.71 -15.42
CA LYS A 437 3.70 22.12 -14.80
C LYS A 437 2.49 21.56 -15.54
N GLY A 438 2.55 21.51 -16.86
CA GLY A 438 1.46 20.95 -17.67
C GLY A 438 1.30 19.44 -17.43
N ILE A 439 2.41 18.71 -17.42
CA ILE A 439 2.42 17.26 -17.15
C ILE A 439 1.91 16.97 -15.74
N TRP A 440 2.37 17.75 -14.75
CA TRP A 440 1.87 17.68 -13.37
C TRP A 440 0.38 18.06 -13.27
N GLY A 441 -0.07 19.04 -14.06
CA GLY A 441 -1.50 19.36 -14.19
C GLY A 441 -2.33 18.15 -14.65
N GLY A 442 -1.79 17.35 -15.57
CA GLY A 442 -2.35 16.05 -15.95
C GLY A 442 -2.49 15.10 -14.77
N LEU A 443 -1.41 14.94 -13.97
CA LEU A 443 -1.37 14.14 -12.74
C LEU A 443 -2.52 14.53 -11.79
N ILE A 444 -2.60 15.82 -11.48
CA ILE A 444 -3.63 16.37 -10.60
C ILE A 444 -5.02 16.15 -11.18
N GLY A 445 -5.21 16.37 -12.48
CA GLY A 445 -6.50 16.17 -13.15
C GLY A 445 -7.00 14.74 -13.05
N GLY A 446 -6.14 13.75 -13.31
CA GLY A 446 -6.50 12.33 -13.19
C GLY A 446 -6.82 11.93 -11.74
N THR A 447 -5.97 12.31 -10.79
CA THR A 447 -6.20 12.04 -9.35
C THR A 447 -7.45 12.76 -8.82
N ALA A 448 -7.70 14.00 -9.20
CA ALA A 448 -8.88 14.75 -8.80
C ALA A 448 -10.17 14.12 -9.34
N LEU A 449 -10.18 13.69 -10.61
CA LEU A 449 -11.33 13.01 -11.21
C LEU A 449 -11.63 11.69 -10.50
N GLN A 450 -10.60 10.87 -10.27
CA GLN A 450 -10.73 9.62 -9.54
C GLN A 450 -11.30 9.86 -8.13
N THR A 451 -10.73 10.84 -7.42
CA THR A 451 -11.15 11.22 -6.07
C THR A 451 -12.61 11.67 -6.04
N ALA A 452 -13.02 12.49 -7.02
CA ALA A 452 -14.39 12.96 -7.13
C ALA A 452 -15.38 11.81 -7.37
N ILE A 453 -15.02 10.84 -8.23
CA ILE A 453 -15.83 9.65 -8.48
C ILE A 453 -15.95 8.81 -7.21
N LEU A 454 -14.84 8.54 -6.50
CA LEU A 454 -14.87 7.75 -5.27
C LEU A 454 -15.64 8.43 -4.14
N LEU A 455 -15.50 9.74 -3.97
CA LEU A 455 -16.32 10.51 -3.02
C LEU A 455 -17.80 10.43 -3.37
N TRP A 456 -18.15 10.61 -4.64
CA TRP A 456 -19.54 10.54 -5.10
C TRP A 456 -20.13 9.16 -4.84
N VAL A 457 -19.42 8.08 -5.18
CA VAL A 457 -19.87 6.70 -4.90
C VAL A 457 -20.06 6.53 -3.40
N THR A 458 -19.06 6.86 -2.59
CA THR A 458 -19.09 6.71 -1.13
C THR A 458 -20.27 7.43 -0.47
N ILE A 459 -20.60 8.64 -0.93
CA ILE A 459 -21.76 9.42 -0.45
C ILE A 459 -23.09 8.75 -0.84
N ARG A 460 -23.15 8.16 -2.04
CA ARG A 460 -24.38 7.59 -2.62
C ARG A 460 -24.61 6.13 -2.23
N THR A 461 -23.59 5.47 -1.69
CA THR A 461 -23.67 4.08 -1.23
C THR A 461 -24.74 3.89 -0.17
N ASP A 462 -25.58 2.88 -0.37
CA ASP A 462 -26.47 2.35 0.65
C ASP A 462 -25.68 1.37 1.53
N TRP A 463 -25.22 1.87 2.68
CA TRP A 463 -24.38 1.10 3.60
C TRP A 463 -25.08 -0.12 4.19
N THR A 464 -26.42 -0.14 4.20
CA THR A 464 -27.19 -1.33 4.63
C THR A 464 -27.02 -2.44 3.60
N LYS A 465 -27.09 -2.12 2.30
CA LYS A 465 -26.84 -3.11 1.24
C LYS A 465 -25.40 -3.58 1.21
N GLU A 466 -24.43 -2.70 1.50
CA GLU A 466 -23.03 -3.13 1.59
C GLU A 466 -22.78 -4.12 2.72
N VAL A 467 -23.48 -3.97 3.85
CA VAL A 467 -23.49 -4.97 4.93
C VAL A 467 -24.05 -6.30 4.42
N GLU A 468 -25.17 -6.30 3.70
CA GLU A 468 -25.74 -7.52 3.11
C GLU A 468 -24.77 -8.19 2.14
N GLU A 469 -24.06 -7.42 1.30
CA GLU A 469 -23.05 -7.94 0.37
C GLU A 469 -21.81 -8.48 1.10
N ALA A 470 -21.39 -7.86 2.22
CA ALA A 470 -20.35 -8.42 3.09
C ALA A 470 -20.78 -9.78 3.67
N GLN A 471 -22.01 -9.89 4.18
CA GLN A 471 -22.55 -11.15 4.71
C GLN A 471 -22.65 -12.24 3.63
N LYS A 472 -23.14 -11.92 2.43
CA LYS A 472 -23.18 -12.86 1.28
C LYS A 472 -21.79 -13.38 0.95
N ARG A 473 -20.78 -12.49 0.90
CA ARG A 473 -19.39 -12.89 0.66
C ARG A 473 -18.90 -13.87 1.71
N LEU A 474 -19.15 -13.60 3.00
CA LEU A 474 -18.73 -14.50 4.07
C LEU A 474 -19.38 -15.88 3.97
N ASN A 475 -20.68 -15.95 3.66
CA ASN A 475 -21.40 -17.22 3.52
C ASN A 475 -20.87 -18.06 2.35
N ASN A 476 -20.57 -17.43 1.21
CA ASN A 476 -19.95 -18.10 0.07
C ASN A 476 -18.61 -18.77 0.39
N TRP A 477 -17.87 -18.27 1.38
CA TRP A 477 -16.60 -18.85 1.81
C TRP A 477 -16.76 -19.97 2.84
N ASP A 478 -17.83 -19.94 3.63
CA ASP A 478 -18.19 -21.03 4.54
C ASP A 478 -18.72 -22.26 3.79
N GLU A 479 -19.50 -22.06 2.73
CA GLU A 479 -20.00 -23.18 1.89
C GLU A 479 -18.86 -23.93 1.17
N LYS A 480 -17.74 -23.25 0.90
CA LYS A 480 -16.52 -23.85 0.31
C LYS A 480 -15.65 -24.63 1.32
N LYS A 481 -16.21 -25.01 2.48
CA LYS A 481 -15.56 -25.86 3.50
C LYS A 481 -15.42 -27.32 3.07
N GLU A 482 -16.06 -27.77 2.00
CA GLU A 482 -15.86 -29.15 1.52
C GLU A 482 -14.43 -29.38 1.01
N PRO A 483 -13.66 -30.30 1.62
CA PRO A 483 -12.30 -30.58 1.18
C PRO A 483 -12.31 -31.29 -0.17
N LEU A 484 -11.35 -30.97 -1.04
CA LEU A 484 -11.10 -31.60 -2.35
C LEU A 484 -10.99 -33.14 -2.29
N LEU A 485 -10.79 -33.72 -1.10
CA LEU A 485 -10.64 -35.16 -0.85
C LEU A 485 -11.91 -35.84 -0.32
N ALA A 486 -13.02 -35.13 -0.13
CA ALA A 486 -14.28 -35.74 0.30
C ALA A 486 -14.80 -36.77 -0.72
N GLY A 487 -14.47 -36.60 -2.01
CA GLY A 487 -14.86 -37.51 -3.09
C GLY A 487 -14.05 -38.81 -3.22
N PHE A 488 -13.01 -39.03 -2.41
CA PHE A 488 -12.17 -40.25 -2.49
C PHE A 488 -12.52 -41.32 -1.45
N LYS A 489 -13.51 -41.10 -0.59
CA LYS A 489 -13.83 -42.04 0.51
C LYS A 489 -14.91 -43.08 0.21
N ASP A 490 -15.53 -43.11 -0.98
CA ASP A 490 -16.69 -43.98 -1.24
C ASP A 490 -16.59 -44.88 -2.49
N ASN A 491 -15.40 -45.40 -2.81
CA ASN A 491 -15.24 -46.39 -3.90
C ASN A 491 -14.71 -47.77 -3.45
N ASN A 492 -14.87 -48.14 -2.17
CA ASN A 492 -14.64 -49.52 -1.72
C ASN A 492 -15.84 -50.01 -0.88
N LYS A 493 -16.88 -50.48 -1.57
CA LYS A 493 -17.81 -51.49 -1.08
C LYS A 493 -18.13 -52.47 -2.20
#